data_AF-A0A5K0WXU6-F1
#
_entry.id   AF-A0A5K0WXU6-F1
#
_cell.length_a   1.000
_cell.length_b   1.000
_cell.length_c   1.000
_cell.angle_alpha   90.00
_cell.angle_beta   90.00
_cell.angle_gamma   90.00
#
_symmetry.space_group_name_H-M   'P 1'
#
loop_
_entity.id
_entity.type
_entity.pdbx_description
1 polymer ?
#
loop_
_entity_poly.entity_id
_entity_poly.type
_entity_poly.pdbx_seq_one_letter_code
_entity_poly.pdbx_strand_id
1 'polypeptide(L)' 'YLDLECNEELLQCVATARDSGAEAFRGSTCLLAEVADVISAVIQAALIAGGVIHH' A
#
# COMPACT_ATOMS: atom_id res chain seq x y z
N TYR A 1 7.17 -7.52 4.68
CA TYR A 1 6.75 -7.70 3.28
C TYR A 1 6.24 -9.11 2.98
N LEU A 2 6.60 -10.19 3.68
CA LEU A 2 6.00 -11.53 3.39
C LEU A 2 5.02 -11.99 4.47
N ASP A 3 4.97 -11.27 5.59
CA ASP A 3 3.93 -11.45 6.59
C ASP A 3 2.59 -11.01 5.99
N LEU A 4 1.61 -11.92 5.97
CA LEU A 4 0.32 -11.71 5.33
C LEU A 4 -0.51 -10.65 6.06
N GLU A 5 -0.59 -10.75 7.38
CA GLU A 5 -1.36 -9.84 8.24
C GLU A 5 -0.88 -8.40 8.07
N CYS A 6 0.43 -8.16 8.23
CA CYS A 6 1.00 -6.82 8.08
C CYS A 6 0.75 -6.21 6.69
N ASN A 7 0.82 -7.03 5.63
CA ASN A 7 0.62 -6.56 4.27
C ASN A 7 -0.87 -6.27 3.98
N GLU A 8 -1.80 -7.07 4.50
CA GLU A 8 -3.24 -6.85 4.38
C GLU A 8 -3.66 -5.57 5.11
N GLU A 9 -3.19 -5.37 6.35
CA GLU A 9 -3.43 -4.15 7.12
C GLU A 9 -2.85 -2.92 6.43
N LEU A 10 -1.63 -3.02 5.89
CA LEU A 10 -1.00 -1.93 5.16
C LEU A 10 -1.81 -1.56 3.89
N LEU A 11 -2.33 -2.54 3.14
CA LEU A 11 -3.17 -2.28 1.98
C LEU A 11 -4.45 -1.52 2.34
N GLN A 12 -5.10 -1.89 3.44
CA GLN A 12 -6.30 -1.19 3.93
C GLN A 12 -5.99 0.25 4.34
N CYS A 13 -4.87 0.46 5.04
CA CYS A 13 -4.41 1.78 5.45
C CYS A 13 -4.14 2.69 4.25
N VAL A 14 -3.40 2.19 3.25
CA VAL A 14 -3.05 2.95 2.04
C VAL A 14 -4.28 3.27 1.20
N ALA A 15 -5.23 2.33 1.09
CA ALA A 15 -6.50 2.56 0.41
C ALA A 15 -7.31 3.68 1.11
N THR A 16 -7.37 3.67 2.44
CA THR A 16 -8.03 4.72 3.21
C THR A 16 -7.38 6.09 2.98
N ALA A 17 -6.04 6.15 2.96
CA ALA A 17 -5.32 7.38 2.68
C ALA A 17 -5.60 7.91 1.25
N ARG A 18 -5.59 7.03 0.25
CA ARG A 18 -5.95 7.35 -1.14
C ARG A 18 -7.36 7.91 -1.25
N ASP A 19 -8.33 7.24 -0.64
CA ASP A 19 -9.75 7.57 -0.76
C ASP A 19 -10.15 8.78 0.09
N SER A 20 -9.30 9.20 1.03
CA SER A 20 -9.52 10.42 1.83
C SER A 20 -9.56 11.70 0.98
N GLY A 21 -8.94 11.68 -0.22
CA GLY A 21 -8.78 12.86 -1.06
C GLY A 21 -7.91 13.96 -0.42
N ALA A 22 -7.21 13.66 0.68
CA ALA A 22 -6.35 14.61 1.36
C ALA A 22 -5.15 15.00 0.48
N GLU A 23 -4.69 16.24 0.61
CA GLU A 23 -3.41 16.62 0.03
C GLU A 23 -2.26 16.01 0.83
N ALA A 24 -1.17 15.73 0.14
CA ALA A 24 0.08 15.40 0.80
C ALA A 24 0.57 16.60 1.63
N PHE A 25 1.49 16.35 2.55
CA PHE A 25 2.09 17.41 3.36
C PHE A 25 2.73 18.50 2.47
N ARG A 26 2.75 19.75 2.95
CA ARG A 26 3.31 20.89 2.21
C ARG A 26 4.77 20.62 1.81
N GLY A 27 5.05 20.81 0.52
CA GLY A 27 6.38 20.57 -0.05
C GLY A 27 6.55 19.16 -0.61
N SER A 28 5.56 18.27 -0.49
CA SER A 28 5.53 17.02 -1.24
C SER A 28 5.56 17.31 -2.74
N THR A 29 6.48 16.66 -3.45
CA THR A 29 6.55 16.67 -4.92
C THR A 29 5.76 15.51 -5.54
N CYS A 30 5.16 14.66 -4.70
CA CYS A 30 4.45 13.46 -5.13
C CYS A 30 2.95 13.62 -4.89
N LEU A 31 2.15 13.10 -5.81
CA LEU A 31 0.70 13.01 -5.65
C LEU A 31 0.35 11.85 -4.71
N LEU A 32 -0.43 12.12 -3.65
CA LEU A 32 -0.79 11.10 -2.65
C LEU A 32 -1.42 9.86 -3.30
N ALA A 33 -2.36 10.06 -4.23
CA ALA A 33 -3.03 8.98 -4.93
C ALA A 33 -2.04 8.12 -5.75
N GLU A 34 -1.09 8.74 -6.46
CA GLU A 34 -0.10 8.03 -7.26
C GLU A 34 0.83 7.20 -6.38
N VAL A 35 1.33 7.78 -5.29
CA VAL A 35 2.19 7.06 -4.34
C VAL A 35 1.43 5.90 -3.69
N ALA A 36 0.17 6.12 -3.30
CA ALA A 36 -0.68 5.08 -2.73
C ALA A 36 -0.87 3.91 -3.72
N ASP A 37 -1.17 4.19 -4.99
CA ASP A 37 -1.35 3.16 -6.02
C ASP A 37 -0.06 2.35 -6.24
N VAL A 38 1.11 3.02 -6.26
CA VAL A 38 2.42 2.35 -6.39
C VAL A 38 2.71 1.45 -5.18
N ILE A 39 2.45 1.92 -3.96
CA ILE A 39 2.61 1.11 -2.74
C ILE A 39 1.67 -0.10 -2.80
N SER A 40 0.40 0.11 -3.13
CA SER A 40 -0.58 -0.98 -3.23
C SER A 40 -0.14 -2.07 -4.23
N ALA A 41 0.41 -1.69 -5.38
CA ALA A 41 0.92 -2.65 -6.37
C ALA A 41 2.06 -3.53 -5.81
N VAL A 42 3.03 -2.92 -5.12
CA VAL A 42 4.16 -3.65 -4.53
C VAL A 42 3.71 -4.58 -3.40
N ILE A 43 2.81 -4.12 -2.53
CA ILE A 43 2.35 -4.91 -1.38
C ILE A 43 1.42 -6.05 -1.82
N GLN A 44 0.57 -5.86 -2.84
CA GLN A 44 -0.20 -6.96 -3.43
C GLN A 44 0.71 -8.07 -4.00
N ALA A 45 1.80 -7.70 -4.68
CA ALA A 45 2.78 -8.68 -5.13
C ALA A 45 3.43 -9.43 -3.96
N ALA A 46 3.70 -8.71 -2.86
CA ALA A 46 4.29 -9.28 -1.66
C ALA A 46 3.33 -10.24 -0.92
N LEU A 47 2.01 -9.97 -0.92
CA LEU A 47 0.98 -10.91 -0.45
C LEU A 47 0.95 -12.20 -1.26
N ILE A 48 0.94 -12.09 -2.58
CA ILE A 48 0.94 -13.25 -3.47
C ILE A 48 2.20 -14.09 -3.22
N ALA A 49 3.36 -13.44 -3.14
CA ALA A 49 4.62 -14.13 -2.83
C ALA A 49 4.60 -14.77 -1.43
N GLY A 50 4.08 -14.07 -0.43
CA GLY A 50 3.93 -14.59 0.95
C GLY A 50 3.06 -15.84 0.99
N GLY A 51 1.89 -15.80 0.34
CA GLY A 51 0.98 -16.93 0.24
C GLY A 51 1.61 -18.14 -0.44
N VAL A 52 2.37 -17.94 -1.53
CA VAL A 52 3.10 -19.02 -2.22
C VAL A 52 4.22 -19.62 -1.36
N ILE A 53 4.94 -18.80 -0.59
CA ILE A 53 6.09 -19.24 0.22
C ILE A 53 5.66 -19.89 1.54
N HIS A 54 4.52 -19.47 2.12
CA HIS A 54 4.01 -19.96 3.40
C HIS A 54 2.99 -21.11 3.24
N HIS A 55 2.92 -21.73 2.05
CA HIS A 55 2.21 -22.99 1.79
C HIS A 55 3.09 -24.21 2.04
#